data_AF-A0A957JDE7-F1
#
_entry.id   AF-A0A957JDE7-F1
#
_cell.length_a   1.000
_cell.length_b   1.000
_cell.length_c   1.000
_cell.angle_alpha   90.00
_cell.angle_beta   90.00
_cell.angle_gamma   90.00
#
_symmetry.space_group_name_H-M   'P 1'
#
loop_
_entity.id
_entity.type
_entity.pdbx_description
1 polymer ?
#
loop_
_entity_poly.entity_id
_entity_poly.type
_entity_poly.pdbx_seq_one_letter_code
_entity_poly.pdbx_strand_id
1 'polypeptide(L)'
;MSEKIVLRGNQPAGPDIVARAAELLDQMTLAEKIGQMTQVEKGSITPADVAQYGIGSVLSGGGGNPMPNSPATWREMVNGFIAASLESRLKIPLIYGSDAVHGHNNVRGATIFPH
;
A
#
# COMPACT_ATOMS: atom_id res chain seq x y z
N MET A 1 3.92 40.49 -0.25
CA MET A 1 3.75 39.30 0.61
C MET A 1 3.71 38.10 -0.32
N SER A 2 4.80 37.32 -0.38
CA SER A 2 4.91 36.16 -1.26
C SER A 2 5.19 34.96 -0.36
N GLU A 3 4.19 34.10 -0.22
CA GLU A 3 4.27 32.87 0.56
C GLU A 3 4.95 31.82 -0.32
N LYS A 4 6.21 31.50 -0.01
CA LYS A 4 6.92 30.39 -0.65
C LYS A 4 6.32 29.09 -0.13
N ILE A 5 5.72 28.32 -1.03
CA ILE A 5 5.46 26.90 -0.84
C ILE A 5 6.80 26.20 -0.61
N VAL A 6 7.09 25.87 0.65
CA VAL A 6 8.22 25.02 1.01
C VAL A 6 7.81 23.58 0.75
N LEU A 7 8.27 23.01 -0.35
CA LEU A 7 8.21 21.57 -0.60
C LEU A 7 9.03 20.88 0.50
N ARG A 8 8.35 20.15 1.40
CA ARG A 8 8.98 19.37 2.49
C ARG A 8 9.69 18.14 1.91
N GLY A 9 10.82 18.36 1.25
CA GLY A 9 11.76 17.30 0.93
C GLY A 9 12.62 16.97 2.15
N ASN A 10 12.68 15.69 2.50
CA ASN A 10 13.67 15.10 3.41
C ASN A 10 13.59 15.50 4.89
N GLN A 11 12.41 15.34 5.52
CA GLN A 11 12.36 15.24 6.97
C GLN A 11 12.73 13.80 7.36
N PRO A 12 13.73 13.58 8.24
CA PRO A 12 13.91 12.26 8.85
C PRO A 12 12.59 11.86 9.50
N ALA A 13 12.24 10.58 9.41
CA ALA A 13 11.10 10.05 10.14
C ALA A 13 11.23 10.54 11.60
N GLY A 14 10.22 11.23 12.12
CA GLY A 14 10.29 11.83 13.45
C GLY A 14 10.75 10.79 14.48
N PRO A 15 11.40 11.19 15.60
CA PRO A 15 11.96 10.24 16.57
C PRO A 15 10.97 9.16 17.02
N ASP A 16 9.68 9.48 17.02
CA ASP A 16 8.56 8.58 17.29
C ASP A 16 8.40 7.43 16.25
N ILE A 17 8.59 7.71 14.96
CA ILE A 17 8.40 6.70 13.90
C ILE A 17 9.52 5.64 13.94
N VAL A 18 10.77 6.05 14.17
CA VAL A 18 11.90 5.13 14.25
C VAL A 18 11.78 4.23 15.48
N ALA A 19 11.41 4.82 16.63
CA ALA A 19 11.16 4.05 17.85
C ALA A 19 10.02 3.05 17.66
N ARG A 20 8.88 3.48 17.11
CA ARG A 20 7.75 2.60 16.81
C ARG A 20 8.09 1.47 15.83
N ALA A 21 8.89 1.77 14.79
CA ALA A 21 9.35 0.76 13.85
C ALA A 21 10.23 -0.30 14.53
N ALA A 22 11.16 0.13 15.40
CA ALA A 22 12.00 -0.78 16.18
C ALA A 22 11.16 -1.67 17.12
N GLU A 23 10.22 -1.08 17.86
CA GLU A 23 9.32 -1.81 18.75
C GLU A 23 8.47 -2.85 18.01
N LEU A 24 7.97 -2.53 16.80
CA LEU A 24 7.25 -3.49 15.97
C LEU A 24 8.18 -4.59 15.46
N LEU A 25 9.38 -4.23 14.99
CA LEU A 25 10.35 -5.19 14.45
C LEU A 25 10.81 -6.22 15.50
N ASP A 26 10.90 -5.81 16.76
CA ASP A 26 11.23 -6.67 17.90
C ASP A 26 10.10 -7.65 18.24
N GLN A 27 8.84 -7.27 17.99
CA GLN A 27 7.67 -8.12 18.20
C GLN A 27 7.43 -9.12 17.06
N MET A 28 8.05 -8.93 15.89
CA MET A 28 7.84 -9.75 14.71
C MET A 28 8.61 -11.08 14.76
N THR A 29 7.91 -12.15 14.41
CA THR A 29 8.51 -13.42 14.00
C THR A 29 9.25 -13.27 12.68
N LEU A 30 10.12 -14.24 12.34
CA LEU A 30 10.79 -14.26 11.05
C LEU A 30 9.79 -14.30 9.88
N ALA A 31 8.71 -15.07 10.01
CA ALA A 31 7.68 -15.18 8.99
C ALA A 31 6.99 -13.83 8.72
N GLU A 32 6.67 -13.05 9.75
CA GLU A 32 6.08 -11.72 9.58
C GLU A 32 7.07 -10.74 8.95
N LYS A 33 8.38 -10.84 9.26
CA LYS A 33 9.40 -9.99 8.61
C LYS A 33 9.48 -10.28 7.11
N ILE A 34 9.46 -11.57 6.74
CA ILE A 34 9.41 -12.01 5.33
C ILE A 34 8.12 -11.53 4.67
N GLY A 35 6.97 -11.66 5.36
CA GLY A 35 5.69 -11.16 4.89
C GLY A 35 5.72 -9.66 4.56
N GLN A 36 6.30 -8.84 5.44
CA GLN A 36 6.45 -7.40 5.22
C GLN A 36 7.38 -7.05 4.04
N MET A 37 8.37 -7.89 3.73
CA MET A 37 9.25 -7.72 2.56
C MET A 37 8.64 -8.23 1.25
N THR A 38 7.46 -8.86 1.31
CA THR A 38 6.82 -9.49 0.15
C THR A 38 5.78 -8.57 -0.45
N GLN A 39 5.89 -8.33 -1.75
CA GLN A 39 4.90 -7.63 -2.56
C GLN A 39 4.28 -8.60 -3.58
N VAL A 40 2.95 -8.73 -3.58
CA VAL A 40 2.23 -9.69 -4.43
C VAL A 40 1.30 -8.98 -5.41
N GLU A 41 1.18 -9.46 -6.64
CA GLU A 41 0.18 -8.95 -7.60
C GLU A 41 -1.24 -9.34 -7.14
N LYS A 42 -2.20 -8.43 -7.23
CA LYS A 42 -3.55 -8.58 -6.65
C LYS A 42 -4.35 -9.79 -7.14
N GLY A 43 -4.09 -10.31 -8.34
CA GLY A 43 -4.73 -11.50 -8.91
C GLY A 43 -4.08 -12.81 -8.46
N SER A 44 -2.96 -12.72 -7.73
CA SER A 44 -2.20 -13.88 -7.24
C SER A 44 -2.37 -14.12 -5.74
N ILE A 45 -3.28 -13.41 -5.08
CA ILE A 45 -3.48 -13.46 -3.63
C ILE A 45 -4.92 -13.16 -3.24
N THR A 46 -5.42 -13.80 -2.18
CA THR A 46 -6.71 -13.46 -1.56
C THR A 46 -6.54 -12.57 -0.32
N PRO A 47 -7.58 -11.85 0.13
CA PRO A 47 -7.52 -11.12 1.39
C PRO A 47 -7.18 -12.02 2.60
N ALA A 48 -7.64 -13.27 2.61
CA ALA A 48 -7.32 -14.21 3.70
C ALA A 48 -5.81 -14.52 3.75
N ASP A 49 -5.18 -14.70 2.59
CA ASP A 49 -3.73 -14.92 2.49
C ASP A 49 -2.93 -13.72 3.02
N VAL A 50 -3.42 -12.48 2.81
CA VAL A 50 -2.79 -11.27 3.35
C VAL A 50 -2.69 -11.34 4.87
N ALA A 51 -3.78 -11.71 5.54
CA ALA A 51 -3.80 -11.86 6.99
C ALA A 51 -2.93 -13.03 7.46
N GLN A 52 -3.04 -14.17 6.79
CA GLN A 52 -2.35 -15.41 7.14
C GLN A 52 -0.83 -15.27 7.05
N TYR A 53 -0.32 -14.60 6.00
CA TYR A 53 1.11 -14.49 5.74
C TYR A 53 1.70 -13.14 6.17
N GLY A 54 0.89 -12.21 6.70
CA GLY A 54 1.35 -10.89 7.12
C GLY A 54 1.95 -10.07 5.98
N ILE A 55 1.34 -10.16 4.79
CA ILE A 55 1.86 -9.54 3.55
C ILE A 55 1.95 -8.03 3.69
N GLY A 56 3.14 -7.48 3.42
CA GLY A 56 3.42 -6.06 3.53
C GLY A 56 2.84 -5.23 2.39
N SER A 57 2.81 -5.78 1.17
CA SER A 57 2.29 -5.07 0.02
C SER A 57 1.55 -5.93 -1.00
N VAL A 58 0.52 -5.33 -1.61
CA VAL A 58 -0.11 -5.84 -2.83
C VAL A 58 -0.03 -4.75 -3.90
N LEU A 59 0.06 -5.12 -5.17
CA LEU A 59 0.04 -4.15 -6.27
C LEU A 59 -0.98 -4.48 -7.36
N SER A 60 -1.35 -3.43 -8.10
CA SER A 60 -1.93 -3.51 -9.44
C SER A 60 -0.93 -2.99 -10.47
N GLY A 61 -0.36 -3.89 -11.26
CA GLY A 61 0.48 -3.53 -12.41
C GLY A 61 -0.35 -2.97 -13.58
N GLY A 62 0.29 -2.69 -14.72
CA GLY A 62 -0.39 -2.27 -15.94
C GLY A 62 -1.58 -3.18 -16.33
N GLY A 63 -2.78 -2.60 -16.43
CA GLY A 63 -4.01 -3.34 -16.75
C GLY A 63 -4.62 -4.14 -15.59
N GLY A 64 -3.99 -4.13 -14.41
CA GLY A 64 -4.47 -4.76 -13.18
C GLY A 64 -5.64 -4.01 -12.53
N ASN A 65 -6.68 -3.61 -13.26
CA ASN A 65 -7.83 -2.93 -12.69
C ASN A 65 -8.88 -3.91 -12.13
N PRO A 66 -9.69 -3.51 -11.12
CA PRO A 66 -10.89 -4.24 -10.74
C PRO A 66 -11.99 -4.12 -11.82
N MET A 67 -13.06 -4.89 -11.65
CA MET A 67 -14.25 -4.85 -12.52
C MET A 67 -15.52 -4.61 -11.67
N PRO A 68 -16.34 -3.60 -11.99
CA PRO A 68 -16.13 -2.56 -13.01
C PRO A 68 -14.91 -1.67 -12.68
N ASN A 69 -14.22 -1.18 -13.71
CA ASN A 69 -13.12 -0.23 -13.51
C ASN A 69 -13.71 1.15 -13.17
N SER A 70 -13.85 1.43 -11.87
CA SER A 70 -14.35 2.71 -11.34
C SER A 70 -13.56 3.12 -10.08
N PRO A 71 -13.45 4.42 -9.75
CA PRO A 71 -12.79 4.87 -8.52
C PRO A 71 -13.38 4.25 -7.24
N ALA A 72 -14.70 3.98 -7.21
CA ALA A 72 -15.36 3.33 -6.09
C ALA A 72 -14.89 1.87 -5.92
N THR A 73 -14.88 1.11 -7.02
CA THR A 73 -14.45 -0.30 -7.01
C THR A 73 -12.95 -0.45 -6.70
N TRP A 74 -12.12 0.49 -7.15
CA TRP A 74 -10.72 0.57 -6.72
C TRP A 74 -10.58 0.76 -5.21
N ARG A 75 -11.33 1.70 -4.64
CA ARG A 75 -11.35 1.95 -3.20
C ARG A 75 -11.82 0.72 -2.41
N GLU A 76 -12.89 0.07 -2.86
CA GLU A 76 -13.42 -1.15 -2.24
C GLU A 76 -12.38 -2.28 -2.24
N MET A 77 -11.75 -2.53 -3.39
CA MET A 77 -10.69 -3.55 -3.50
C MET A 77 -9.52 -3.26 -2.57
N VAL A 78 -8.98 -2.03 -2.58
CA VAL A 78 -7.84 -1.64 -1.74
C VAL A 78 -8.21 -1.72 -0.25
N ASN A 79 -9.38 -1.21 0.12
CA ASN A 79 -9.86 -1.29 1.51
C ASN A 79 -10.05 -2.73 1.97
N GLY A 80 -10.47 -3.64 1.09
CA GLY A 80 -10.57 -5.07 1.42
C GLY A 80 -9.23 -5.68 1.80
N PHE A 81 -8.17 -5.38 1.06
CA PHE A 81 -6.81 -5.85 1.39
C PHE A 81 -6.27 -5.19 2.66
N ILE A 82 -6.47 -3.88 2.84
CA ILE A 82 -6.06 -3.18 4.07
C ILE A 82 -6.80 -3.76 5.28
N ALA A 83 -8.12 -3.93 5.20
CA ALA A 83 -8.92 -4.51 6.28
C ALA A 83 -8.42 -5.91 6.65
N ALA A 84 -8.15 -6.77 5.65
CA ALA A 84 -7.62 -8.09 5.93
C ALA A 84 -6.24 -8.08 6.60
N SER A 85 -5.35 -7.15 6.25
CA SER A 85 -4.05 -7.01 6.95
C SER A 85 -4.19 -6.70 8.44
N LEU A 86 -5.29 -6.03 8.84
CA LEU A 86 -5.59 -5.69 10.23
C LEU A 86 -6.14 -6.87 11.05
N GLU A 87 -6.44 -7.99 10.40
CA GLU A 87 -6.80 -9.26 11.06
C GLU A 87 -5.56 -10.10 11.43
N SER A 88 -4.37 -9.72 10.96
CA SER A 88 -3.10 -10.36 11.35
C SER A 88 -2.75 -10.08 12.81
N ARG A 89 -1.85 -10.89 13.40
CA ARG A 89 -1.47 -10.82 14.82
C ARG A 89 -1.01 -9.42 15.26
N LEU A 90 -0.13 -8.78 14.48
CA LEU A 90 0.43 -7.45 14.78
C LEU A 90 -0.34 -6.31 14.10
N LYS A 91 -1.33 -6.61 13.26
CA LYS A 91 -2.22 -5.63 12.61
C LYS A 91 -1.47 -4.54 11.86
N ILE A 92 -0.33 -4.90 11.24
CA ILE A 92 0.45 -3.95 10.45
C ILE A 92 -0.32 -3.71 9.14
N PRO A 93 -0.73 -2.47 8.84
CA PRO A 93 -1.52 -2.19 7.66
C PRO A 93 -0.68 -2.39 6.38
N LEU A 94 -1.27 -3.10 5.42
CA LEU A 94 -0.71 -3.27 4.08
C LEU A 94 -0.59 -1.94 3.33
N ILE A 95 0.47 -1.78 2.53
CA ILE A 95 0.59 -0.73 1.52
C ILE A 95 0.22 -1.25 0.13
N TYR A 96 -0.62 -0.49 -0.60
CA TYR A 96 -1.07 -0.86 -1.94
C TYR A 96 -0.33 -0.08 -3.04
N GLY A 97 0.28 -0.79 -3.98
CA GLY A 97 0.99 -0.21 -5.12
C GLY A 97 0.13 -0.11 -6.39
N SER A 98 0.35 0.95 -7.19
CA SER A 98 -0.19 1.04 -8.55
C SER A 98 0.74 1.81 -9.46
N ASP A 99 0.88 1.36 -10.71
CA ASP A 99 1.63 2.07 -11.74
C ASP A 99 0.86 3.33 -12.18
N ALA A 100 1.17 4.47 -11.56
CA ALA A 100 0.61 5.78 -11.86
C ALA A 100 1.69 6.70 -12.49
N VAL A 101 2.18 6.32 -13.66
CA VAL A 101 3.40 6.90 -14.27
C VAL A 101 3.17 8.18 -15.07
N HIS A 102 1.91 8.49 -15.39
CA HIS A 102 1.52 9.71 -16.13
C HIS A 102 0.07 10.09 -15.78
N GLY A 103 -0.22 10.14 -14.48
CA GLY A 103 -1.57 10.13 -13.92
C GLY A 103 -1.93 8.73 -13.40
N HIS A 104 -3.10 8.57 -12.78
CA HIS A 104 -3.53 7.24 -12.31
C HIS A 104 -4.07 6.39 -13.48
N ASN A 105 -3.17 6.03 -14.40
CA ASN A 105 -3.48 5.53 -15.75
C ASN A 105 -4.25 4.21 -15.80
N ASN A 106 -4.32 3.45 -14.70
CA ASN A 106 -5.16 2.24 -14.61
C ASN A 106 -6.63 2.53 -14.23
N VAL A 107 -6.97 3.73 -13.74
CA VAL A 107 -8.33 4.09 -13.32
C VAL A 107 -9.08 4.74 -14.49
N ARG A 108 -10.21 4.15 -14.89
CA ARG A 108 -11.06 4.72 -15.94
C ARG A 108 -11.55 6.11 -15.52
N GLY A 109 -11.33 7.10 -16.39
CA GLY A 109 -11.75 8.49 -16.18
C GLY A 109 -10.74 9.36 -15.42
N ALA A 110 -9.58 8.83 -15.02
CA ALA A 110 -8.50 9.63 -14.46
C ALA A 110 -7.89 10.58 -15.52
N THR A 111 -7.36 11.72 -15.06
CA THR A 111 -6.55 12.61 -15.90
C THR A 111 -5.26 11.91 -16.31
N ILE A 112 -4.91 12.01 -17.60
CA ILE A 112 -3.70 11.46 -18.18
C ILE A 112 -2.80 12.61 -18.64
N PHE A 113 -1.56 12.61 -18.16
CA PHE A 113 -0.53 13.57 -18.54
C PHE A 113 0.31 13.02 -19.71
N PRO A 114 1.00 13.89 -20.47
CA PRO A 114 2.04 13.46 -21.40
C PRO A 114 3.09 12.61 -20.67
N HIS A 115 3.68 11.65 -21.40
CA HIS A 115 4.87 10.94 -20.93
C HIS A 115 6.09 11.85 -20.88
#